data_AF-A0A1R1X7Q0-F1
#
_entry.id   AF-A0A1R1X7Q0-F1
#
_cell.length_a   1.000
_cell.length_b   1.000
_cell.length_c   1.000
_cell.angle_alpha   90.00
_cell.angle_beta   90.00
_cell.angle_gamma   90.00
#
_symmetry.space_group_name_H-M   'P 1'
#
loop_
_entity.id
_entity.type
_entity.pdbx_description
1 polymer ?
#
loop_
_entity_poly.entity_id
_entity_poly.type
_entity_poly.pdbx_seq_one_letter_code
_entity_poly.pdbx_strand_id
1 'polypeptide(L)'
;MTQYRAVSLKHLIFGGKQSCLKRFCVAGSDILIGIDWGQFKGDVPEALDVVFSAIGDSIYTRYDNYRANVTYITLDNLEEATNLMSKTLTYDDQKIDLYQTVKMEEDIMTVNIPNFKEISITKMIELVTKQLKQLGEIKDISALCNKYRNEYIPYGMKVLFRKNTIETELPLFLDHKYGRINIFYRGCKEACSY
;
A
#
# COMPACT_ATOMS: atom_id res chain seq x y z
N MET A 1 3.35 -18.61 -7.46
CA MET A 1 3.31 -17.96 -6.14
C MET A 1 4.56 -17.11 -5.99
N THR A 2 4.40 -15.81 -5.73
CA THR A 2 5.56 -14.92 -5.62
C THR A 2 6.17 -15.03 -4.22
N GLN A 3 7.50 -15.15 -4.14
CA GLN A 3 8.26 -15.10 -2.87
C GLN A 3 8.18 -13.71 -2.20
N TYR A 4 7.60 -12.74 -2.91
CA TYR A 4 7.50 -11.34 -2.50
C TYR A 4 6.04 -10.93 -2.31
N ARG A 5 5.84 -10.00 -1.38
CA ARG A 5 4.56 -9.33 -1.11
C ARG A 5 4.78 -7.83 -0.97
N ALA A 6 3.78 -7.02 -1.32
CA ALA A 6 3.82 -5.60 -1.07
C ALA A 6 3.56 -5.33 0.42
N VAL A 7 4.43 -4.56 1.07
CA VAL A 7 4.30 -4.20 2.49
C VAL A 7 4.39 -2.69 2.67
N SER A 8 3.70 -2.16 3.69
CA SER A 8 3.89 -0.77 4.11
C SER A 8 5.23 -0.61 4.83
N LEU A 9 5.93 0.46 4.47
CA LEU A 9 7.20 0.91 5.05
C LEU A 9 7.01 2.16 5.91
N LYS A 10 5.76 2.54 6.23
CA LYS A 10 5.44 3.74 7.00
C LYS A 10 6.14 3.78 8.36
N HIS A 11 6.26 2.64 9.02
CA HIS A 11 6.96 2.49 10.30
C HIS A 11 8.46 2.85 10.22
N LEU A 12 9.09 2.71 9.05
CA LEU A 12 10.49 3.13 8.84
C LEU A 12 10.64 4.65 8.75
N ILE A 13 9.55 5.39 8.53
CA ILE A 13 9.53 6.86 8.44
C ILE A 13 9.17 7.47 9.80
N PHE A 14 8.10 6.98 10.42
CA PHE A 14 7.47 7.59 11.59
C PHE A 14 7.77 6.85 12.90
N GLY A 15 8.53 5.75 12.85
CA GLY A 15 8.71 4.84 13.97
C GLY A 15 7.47 3.97 14.25
N GLY A 16 7.55 3.13 15.27
CA GLY A 16 6.46 2.24 15.68
C GLY A 16 6.46 0.86 15.00
N LYS A 17 5.34 0.13 15.14
CA LYS A 17 5.16 -1.19 14.52
C LYS A 17 4.75 -1.05 13.06
N GLN A 18 5.10 -2.04 12.24
CA GLN A 18 4.64 -2.11 10.86
C GLN A 18 3.10 -2.14 10.82
N SER A 19 2.51 -1.16 10.13
CA SER A 19 1.08 -1.10 9.86
C SER A 19 0.73 -1.87 8.59
N CYS A 20 -0.56 -2.14 8.42
CA CYS A 20 -1.10 -2.67 7.18
C CYS A 20 -0.91 -1.70 6.02
N LEU A 21 -0.87 -2.26 4.80
CA LEU A 21 -0.76 -1.52 3.55
C LEU A 21 -1.99 -0.64 3.32
N LYS A 22 -1.81 0.54 2.71
CA LYS A 22 -2.91 1.34 2.16
C LYS A 22 -2.96 1.23 0.63
N ARG A 23 -4.15 1.02 0.06
CA ARG A 23 -4.36 0.94 -1.41
C ARG A 23 -5.53 1.81 -1.87
N PHE A 24 -5.44 2.35 -3.08
CA PHE A 24 -6.56 3.05 -3.70
C PHE A 24 -7.75 2.14 -3.98
N CYS A 25 -8.94 2.67 -3.74
CA CYS A 25 -10.19 2.11 -4.21
C CYS A 25 -11.16 3.25 -4.58
N VAL A 26 -11.94 3.08 -5.64
CA VAL A 26 -12.92 4.09 -6.10
C VAL A 26 -13.91 4.43 -4.98
N ALA A 27 -14.36 3.42 -4.23
CA ALA A 27 -15.22 3.57 -3.06
C ALA A 27 -14.44 3.49 -1.73
N GLY A 28 -13.15 3.81 -1.75
CA GLY A 28 -12.27 3.70 -0.57
C GLY A 28 -12.77 4.51 0.62
N SER A 29 -12.56 3.99 1.83
CA SER A 29 -12.88 4.66 3.09
C SER A 29 -12.10 4.04 4.23
N ASP A 30 -12.04 4.73 5.37
CA ASP A 30 -11.32 4.18 6.53
C ASP A 30 -12.00 2.94 7.15
N ILE A 31 -13.26 2.69 6.80
CA ILE A 31 -14.07 1.53 7.23
C ILE A 31 -14.10 0.40 6.19
N LEU A 32 -13.51 0.62 5.01
CA LEU A 32 -13.43 -0.37 3.94
C LEU A 32 -12.05 -1.02 3.90
N ILE A 33 -12.04 -2.34 4.08
CA ILE A 33 -10.84 -3.19 4.14
C ILE A 33 -10.83 -4.11 2.91
N GLY A 34 -9.66 -4.31 2.31
CA GLY A 34 -9.47 -5.22 1.19
C GLY A 34 -8.60 -6.42 1.52
N ILE A 35 -8.90 -7.54 0.88
CA ILE A 35 -8.24 -8.83 1.04
C ILE A 35 -7.92 -9.39 -0.34
N ASP A 36 -6.63 -9.45 -0.68
CA ASP A 36 -6.15 -9.91 -1.98
C ASP A 36 -6.10 -11.44 -2.02
N TRP A 37 -6.84 -12.10 -2.90
CA TRP A 37 -6.88 -13.56 -2.96
C TRP A 37 -5.56 -14.16 -3.46
N GLY A 38 -4.75 -13.40 -4.20
CA GLY A 38 -3.45 -13.85 -4.71
C GLY A 38 -2.44 -14.17 -3.61
N GLN A 39 -2.74 -13.82 -2.35
CA GLN A 39 -1.94 -14.18 -1.20
C GLN A 39 -2.15 -15.63 -0.73
N PHE A 40 -3.31 -16.23 -1.02
CA PHE A 40 -3.67 -17.56 -0.54
C PHE A 40 -3.09 -18.65 -1.43
N LYS A 41 -2.68 -19.77 -0.82
CA LYS A 41 -2.18 -20.95 -1.51
C LYS A 41 -3.24 -22.06 -1.62
N GLY A 42 -4.10 -22.13 -0.60
CA GLY A 42 -5.20 -23.07 -0.49
C GLY A 42 -6.53 -22.48 -0.93
N ASP A 43 -7.61 -23.02 -0.37
CA ASP A 43 -8.97 -22.60 -0.68
C ASP A 43 -9.23 -21.15 -0.22
N VAL A 44 -9.68 -20.31 -1.15
CA VAL A 44 -9.93 -18.88 -0.90
C VAL A 44 -11.13 -18.69 0.04
N PRO A 45 -12.29 -19.35 -0.18
CA PRO A 45 -13.39 -19.33 0.78
C PRO A 45 -12.98 -19.68 2.22
N GLU A 46 -12.24 -20.76 2.43
CA GLU A 46 -11.76 -21.16 3.78
C GLU A 46 -10.83 -20.10 4.39
N ALA A 47 -9.90 -19.55 3.60
CA ALA A 47 -9.01 -18.48 4.06
C ALA A 47 -9.78 -17.20 4.44
N LEU A 48 -10.83 -16.88 3.69
CA LEU A 48 -11.71 -15.74 3.99
C LEU A 48 -12.55 -16.00 5.25
N ASP A 49 -12.95 -17.23 5.51
CA ASP A 49 -13.72 -17.61 6.70
C ASP A 49 -12.95 -17.34 8.01
N VAL A 50 -11.62 -17.47 7.99
CA VAL A 50 -10.75 -17.03 9.09
C VAL A 50 -10.93 -15.53 9.38
N VAL A 51 -11.04 -14.72 8.32
CA VAL A 51 -11.24 -13.26 8.47
C VAL A 51 -12.64 -12.96 8.97
N PHE A 52 -13.66 -13.61 8.43
CA PHE A 52 -15.06 -13.40 8.85
C PHE A 52 -15.28 -13.82 10.30
N SER A 53 -14.73 -14.96 10.70
CA SER A 53 -14.73 -15.41 12.11
C SER A 53 -14.05 -14.40 13.04
N ALA A 54 -13.01 -13.71 12.56
CA ALA A 54 -12.33 -12.67 13.33
C ALA A 54 -13.11 -11.36 13.45
N ILE A 55 -14.12 -11.12 12.61
CA ILE A 55 -15.02 -9.95 12.74
C ILE A 55 -15.97 -10.15 13.92
N GLY A 56 -16.36 -11.39 14.23
CA GLY A 56 -17.24 -11.71 15.35
C GLY A 56 -18.68 -11.27 15.08
N ASP A 57 -19.32 -10.66 16.08
CA ASP A 57 -20.74 -10.26 16.02
C ASP A 57 -21.00 -8.93 15.31
N SER A 58 -19.95 -8.28 14.80
CA SER A 58 -20.05 -7.03 14.04
C SER A 58 -20.88 -7.22 12.76
N ILE A 59 -21.72 -6.24 12.45
CA ILE A 59 -22.45 -6.19 11.19
C ILE A 59 -21.51 -5.61 10.12
N TYR A 60 -21.42 -6.27 8.97
CA TYR A 60 -20.57 -5.81 7.87
C TYR A 60 -21.16 -6.14 6.50
N THR A 61 -20.74 -5.38 5.49
CA THR A 61 -21.05 -5.67 4.09
C THR A 61 -19.84 -6.30 3.42
N ARG A 62 -20.04 -7.40 2.69
CA ARG A 62 -19.04 -8.05 1.84
C ARG A 62 -19.28 -7.74 0.37
N TYR A 63 -18.22 -7.46 -0.37
CA TYR A 63 -18.24 -7.37 -1.83
C TYR A 63 -17.03 -8.09 -2.44
N ASP A 64 -17.28 -9.08 -3.29
CA ASP A 64 -16.23 -9.82 -3.98
C ASP A 64 -16.02 -9.30 -5.39
N ASN A 65 -14.81 -8.81 -5.66
CA ASN A 65 -14.38 -8.41 -6.99
C ASN A 65 -13.55 -9.54 -7.62
N TYR A 66 -14.23 -10.49 -8.26
CA TYR A 66 -13.61 -11.63 -8.95
C TYR A 66 -12.62 -11.20 -10.05
N ARG A 67 -12.84 -10.06 -10.70
CA ARG A 67 -11.92 -9.57 -11.73
C ARG A 67 -10.59 -9.12 -11.15
N ALA A 68 -10.62 -8.50 -9.97
CA ALA A 68 -9.43 -8.07 -9.26
C ALA A 68 -8.87 -9.17 -8.35
N ASN A 69 -9.59 -10.27 -8.15
CA ASN A 69 -9.32 -11.29 -7.13
C ASN A 69 -9.19 -10.67 -5.72
N VAL A 70 -10.18 -9.86 -5.33
CA VAL A 70 -10.18 -9.17 -4.03
C VAL A 70 -11.55 -9.28 -3.38
N THR A 71 -11.59 -9.58 -2.08
CA THR A 71 -12.77 -9.36 -1.23
C THR A 71 -12.64 -8.05 -0.48
N TYR A 72 -13.73 -7.27 -0.48
CA TYR A 72 -13.87 -6.06 0.29
C TYR A 72 -14.86 -6.24 1.43
N ILE A 73 -14.55 -5.67 2.58
CA ILE A 73 -15.37 -5.68 3.78
C ILE A 73 -15.58 -4.24 4.24
N THR A 74 -16.82 -3.80 4.35
CA THR A 74 -17.19 -2.50 4.93
C THR A 74 -17.77 -2.73 6.32
N LEU A 75 -17.14 -2.14 7.33
CA LEU A 75 -17.61 -2.17 8.72
C LEU A 75 -18.40 -0.90 9.06
N ASP A 76 -19.22 -0.95 10.11
CA ASP A 76 -20.12 0.15 10.46
C ASP A 76 -19.37 1.41 10.95
N ASN A 77 -18.21 1.23 11.57
CA ASN A 77 -17.44 2.32 12.16
C ASN A 77 -15.92 2.06 12.13
N LEU A 78 -15.17 3.13 12.39
CA LEU A 78 -13.71 3.14 12.36
C LEU A 78 -13.08 2.26 13.45
N GLU A 79 -13.74 2.13 14.60
CA GLU A 79 -13.24 1.35 15.73
C GLU A 79 -13.17 -0.14 15.35
N GLU A 80 -14.24 -0.67 14.77
CA GLU A 80 -14.31 -2.05 14.28
C GLU A 80 -13.28 -2.31 13.18
N ALA A 81 -13.16 -1.39 12.22
CA ALA A 81 -12.16 -1.51 11.15
C ALA A 81 -10.74 -1.52 11.70
N THR A 82 -10.46 -0.66 12.68
CA THR A 82 -9.15 -0.62 13.33
C THR A 82 -8.87 -1.88 14.13
N ASN A 83 -9.88 -2.40 14.84
CA ASN A 83 -9.79 -3.66 15.57
C ASN A 83 -9.42 -4.81 14.64
N LEU A 84 -10.17 -5.03 13.55
CA LEU A 84 -9.88 -6.08 12.58
C LEU A 84 -8.48 -5.94 11.98
N MET A 85 -8.09 -4.72 11.59
CA MET A 85 -6.78 -4.43 11.02
C MET A 85 -5.61 -4.65 11.99
N SER A 86 -5.87 -4.62 13.30
CA SER A 86 -4.86 -4.88 14.33
C SER A 86 -4.63 -6.39 14.58
N LYS A 87 -5.58 -7.24 14.17
CA LYS A 87 -5.50 -8.69 14.39
C LYS A 87 -4.42 -9.32 13.51
N THR A 88 -3.70 -10.27 14.10
CA THR A 88 -2.81 -11.15 13.34
C THR A 88 -3.59 -12.41 13.01
N LEU A 89 -3.97 -12.54 11.73
CA LEU A 89 -4.72 -13.68 11.22
C LEU A 89 -3.79 -14.58 10.42
N THR A 90 -3.97 -15.88 10.53
CA THR A 90 -3.14 -16.89 9.86
C THR A 90 -4.00 -17.98 9.25
N TYR A 91 -3.65 -18.41 8.05
CA TYR A 91 -4.23 -19.56 7.35
C TYR A 91 -3.10 -20.33 6.67
N ASP A 92 -3.04 -21.65 6.85
CA ASP A 92 -1.93 -22.51 6.41
C ASP A 92 -0.54 -21.98 6.81
N ASP A 93 -0.39 -21.59 8.09
CA ASP A 93 0.83 -20.97 8.65
C ASP A 93 1.29 -19.68 7.95
N GLN A 94 0.47 -19.13 7.05
CA GLN A 94 0.73 -17.87 6.37
C GLN A 94 -0.13 -16.76 6.97
N LYS A 95 0.49 -15.63 7.33
CA LYS A 95 -0.23 -14.43 7.74
C LYS A 95 -1.15 -13.96 6.60
N ILE A 96 -2.40 -13.66 6.95
CA ILE A 96 -3.35 -12.97 6.08
C ILE A 96 -3.07 -11.46 6.17
N ASP A 97 -2.70 -10.87 5.05
CA ASP A 97 -2.50 -9.44 4.87
C ASP A 97 -3.83 -8.78 4.47
N LEU A 98 -4.35 -8.00 5.40
CA LEU A 98 -5.42 -7.03 5.17
C LEU A 98 -4.81 -5.70 4.74
N TYR A 99 -5.50 -4.94 3.89
CA TYR A 99 -5.10 -3.58 3.55
C TYR A 99 -6.25 -2.60 3.73
N GLN A 100 -5.92 -1.40 4.21
CA GLN A 100 -6.90 -0.32 4.31
C GLN A 100 -7.10 0.30 2.92
N THR A 101 -8.34 0.57 2.57
CA THR A 101 -8.59 1.32 1.34
C THR A 101 -8.47 2.82 1.56
N VAL A 102 -8.10 3.54 0.51
CA VAL A 102 -8.08 5.00 0.49
C VAL A 102 -8.92 5.46 -0.68
N LYS A 103 -9.83 6.40 -0.40
CA LYS A 103 -10.72 6.98 -1.40
C LYS A 103 -9.92 7.62 -2.52
N MET A 104 -10.37 7.45 -3.75
CA MET A 104 -9.83 8.19 -4.88
C MET A 104 -10.37 9.63 -4.85
N GLU A 105 -9.48 10.58 -4.61
CA GLU A 105 -9.72 12.03 -4.67
C GLU A 105 -8.71 12.65 -5.64
N GLU A 106 -9.03 13.82 -6.22
CA GLU A 106 -8.19 14.46 -7.25
C GLU A 106 -6.79 14.84 -6.73
N ASP A 107 -6.69 15.14 -5.44
CA ASP A 107 -5.45 15.50 -4.76
C ASP A 107 -4.64 14.28 -4.29
N ILE A 108 -5.19 13.07 -4.32
CA ILE A 108 -4.48 11.85 -3.92
C ILE A 108 -4.04 11.05 -5.16
N MET A 109 -2.78 10.65 -5.21
CA MET A 109 -2.21 9.85 -6.30
C MET A 109 -1.22 8.78 -5.85
N THR A 110 -0.96 7.83 -6.76
CA THR A 110 0.16 6.88 -6.61
C THR A 110 1.34 7.40 -7.39
N VAL A 111 2.45 7.67 -6.69
CA VAL A 111 3.75 7.93 -7.29
C VAL A 111 4.52 6.61 -7.34
N ASN A 112 4.80 6.15 -8.55
CA ASN A 112 5.54 4.92 -8.82
C ASN A 112 7.02 5.24 -8.97
N ILE A 113 7.84 4.52 -8.22
CA ILE A 113 9.30 4.51 -8.35
C ILE A 113 9.66 3.18 -9.00
N PRO A 114 9.95 3.16 -10.31
CA PRO A 114 10.11 1.92 -11.05
C PRO A 114 11.39 1.19 -10.67
N ASN A 115 12.45 1.93 -10.31
CA ASN A 115 13.76 1.37 -10.00
C ASN A 115 14.56 2.29 -9.07
N PHE A 116 15.14 1.72 -8.02
CA PHE A 116 16.11 2.37 -7.13
C PHE A 116 17.33 1.47 -6.82
N LYS A 117 17.74 0.60 -7.75
CA LYS A 117 18.79 -0.43 -7.58
C LYS A 117 20.14 0.07 -7.02
N GLU A 118 20.42 1.36 -7.12
CA GLU A 118 21.67 2.00 -6.68
C GLU A 118 21.57 2.59 -5.26
N ILE A 119 20.42 2.48 -4.60
CA ILE A 119 20.13 3.04 -3.28
C ILE A 119 19.53 1.97 -2.36
N SER A 120 19.94 1.93 -1.10
CA SER A 120 19.30 1.08 -0.10
C SER A 120 17.86 1.53 0.17
N ILE A 121 16.97 0.60 0.50
CA ILE A 121 15.55 0.90 0.76
C ILE A 121 15.34 2.03 1.78
N THR A 122 16.15 2.06 2.85
CA THR A 122 16.09 3.09 3.90
C THR A 122 16.43 4.48 3.36
N LYS A 123 17.52 4.61 2.59
CA LYS A 123 17.91 5.86 1.95
C LYS A 123 16.92 6.30 0.89
N MET A 124 16.29 5.34 0.20
CA MET A 124 15.22 5.64 -0.76
C MET A 124 14.00 6.25 -0.05
N ILE A 125 13.60 5.68 1.09
CA ILE A 125 12.52 6.21 1.92
C ILE A 125 12.84 7.61 2.44
N GLU A 126 14.06 7.83 2.94
CA GLU A 126 14.52 9.15 3.39
C GLU A 126 14.46 10.17 2.25
N LEU A 127 14.91 9.79 1.04
CA LEU A 127 14.90 10.63 -0.14
C LEU A 127 13.48 11.05 -0.54
N VAL A 128 12.58 10.07 -0.65
CA VAL A 128 11.15 10.29 -0.96
C VAL A 128 10.52 11.20 0.10
N THR A 129 10.74 10.88 1.37
CA THR A 129 10.18 11.65 2.48
C THR A 129 10.68 13.09 2.44
N LYS A 130 11.97 13.31 2.24
CA LYS A 130 12.55 14.65 2.21
C LYS A 130 12.00 15.50 1.07
N GLN A 131 11.90 14.95 -0.13
CA GLN A 131 11.52 15.73 -1.32
C GLN A 131 10.01 15.87 -1.50
N LEU A 132 9.21 14.86 -1.13
CA LEU A 132 7.76 14.92 -1.29
C LEU A 132 7.03 15.59 -0.12
N LYS A 133 7.61 15.59 1.09
CA LYS A 133 6.96 16.17 2.30
C LYS A 133 6.60 17.65 2.17
N GLN A 134 7.33 18.41 1.35
CA GLN A 134 7.00 19.83 1.11
C GLN A 134 5.83 20.02 0.13
N LEU A 135 5.54 19.01 -0.68
CA LEU A 135 4.53 19.06 -1.75
C LEU A 135 3.17 18.49 -1.29
N GLY A 136 3.13 17.87 -0.10
CA GLY A 136 1.96 17.11 0.34
C GLY A 136 2.23 16.12 1.47
N GLU A 137 1.21 15.32 1.76
CA GLU A 137 1.19 14.29 2.78
C GLU A 137 1.44 12.90 2.17
N ILE A 138 2.46 12.21 2.66
CA ILE A 138 2.68 10.78 2.35
C ILE A 138 1.73 9.95 3.22
N LYS A 139 0.72 9.36 2.60
CA LYS A 139 -0.24 8.47 3.27
C LYS A 139 0.38 7.10 3.58
N ASP A 140 1.16 6.57 2.63
CA ASP A 140 1.88 5.31 2.75
C ASP A 140 3.06 5.23 1.75
N ILE A 141 4.06 4.40 2.06
CA ILE A 141 5.11 3.98 1.12
C ILE A 141 5.11 2.46 1.13
N SER A 142 5.07 1.85 -0.04
CA SER A 142 5.08 0.40 -0.19
C SER A 142 6.18 -0.08 -1.11
N ALA A 143 6.75 -1.24 -0.79
CA ALA A 143 7.68 -1.95 -1.66
C ALA A 143 7.44 -3.46 -1.57
N LEU A 144 7.97 -4.19 -2.56
CA LEU A 144 7.98 -5.64 -2.55
C LEU A 144 9.05 -6.15 -1.58
N CYS A 145 8.63 -6.92 -0.59
CA CYS A 145 9.47 -7.52 0.43
C CYS A 145 9.37 -9.05 0.35
N ASN A 146 10.50 -9.72 0.55
CA ASN A 146 10.56 -11.16 0.67
C ASN A 146 9.74 -11.61 1.89
N LYS A 147 8.95 -12.68 1.76
CA LYS A 147 8.09 -13.16 2.85
C LYS A 147 8.88 -13.66 4.07
N TYR A 148 10.12 -14.10 3.90
CA TYR A 148 10.91 -14.78 4.94
C TYR A 148 12.19 -14.03 5.34
N ARG A 149 12.53 -12.94 4.65
CA ARG A 149 13.77 -12.19 4.84
C ARG A 149 13.49 -10.70 4.79
N ASN A 150 14.34 -9.90 5.44
CA ASN A 150 14.33 -8.43 5.33
C ASN A 150 14.98 -7.96 4.01
N GLU A 151 14.56 -8.56 2.91
CA GLU A 151 15.06 -8.33 1.56
C GLU A 151 13.97 -7.63 0.74
N TYR A 152 14.33 -6.48 0.14
CA TYR A 152 13.41 -5.64 -0.62
C TYR A 152 13.85 -5.59 -2.08
N ILE A 153 12.88 -5.75 -2.98
CA ILE A 153 13.12 -5.64 -4.41
C ILE A 153 13.20 -4.16 -4.78
N PRO A 154 14.21 -3.74 -5.57
CA PRO A 154 14.41 -2.34 -5.95
C PRO A 154 13.38 -1.82 -6.98
N TYR A 155 12.35 -2.60 -7.29
CA TYR A 155 11.35 -2.34 -8.31
C TYR A 155 9.95 -2.31 -7.71
N GLY A 156 9.06 -1.53 -8.33
CA GLY A 156 7.64 -1.51 -7.97
C GLY A 156 7.36 -0.83 -6.62
N MET A 157 8.26 0.04 -6.15
CA MET A 157 7.95 0.89 -5.00
C MET A 157 6.86 1.89 -5.39
N LYS A 158 5.90 2.09 -4.49
CA LYS A 158 4.78 3.01 -4.67
C LYS A 158 4.61 3.88 -3.44
N VAL A 159 4.43 5.17 -3.68
CA VAL A 159 4.12 6.16 -2.64
C VAL A 159 2.68 6.60 -2.85
N LEU A 160 1.87 6.39 -1.82
CA LEU A 160 0.53 6.94 -1.76
C LEU A 160 0.63 8.36 -1.22
N PHE A 161 0.28 9.34 -2.04
CA PHE A 161 0.60 10.73 -1.80
C PHE A 161 -0.62 11.63 -1.99
N ARG A 162 -0.90 12.49 -1.03
CA ARG A 162 -1.90 13.56 -1.11
C ARG A 162 -1.18 14.89 -1.32
N LYS A 163 -1.42 15.56 -2.44
CA LYS A 163 -0.86 16.89 -2.69
C LYS A 163 -1.44 17.92 -1.71
N ASN A 164 -0.66 18.96 -1.40
CA ASN A 164 -1.16 20.10 -0.62
C ASN A 164 -2.27 20.84 -1.37
N THR A 165 -2.12 20.99 -2.68
CA THR A 165 -3.14 21.56 -3.58
C THR A 165 -3.21 20.72 -4.85
N ILE A 166 -4.38 20.70 -5.51
CA ILE A 166 -4.58 19.92 -6.76
C ILE A 166 -3.58 20.37 -7.85
N GLU A 167 -3.27 21.66 -7.88
CA GLU A 167 -2.34 22.31 -8.81
C GLU A 167 -0.85 22.02 -8.53
N THR A 168 -0.51 21.46 -7.37
CA THR A 168 0.90 21.16 -7.04
C THR A 168 1.48 20.19 -8.08
N GLU A 169 2.49 20.63 -8.84
CA GLU A 169 3.24 19.76 -9.74
C GLU A 169 4.27 18.95 -8.94
N LEU A 170 4.30 17.64 -9.16
CA LEU A 170 5.35 16.79 -8.62
C LEU A 170 6.56 16.78 -9.56
N PRO A 171 7.77 16.60 -9.04
CA PRO A 171 8.93 16.46 -9.91
C PRO A 171 8.85 15.15 -10.73
N LEU A 172 9.55 15.10 -11.86
CA LEU A 172 9.71 13.86 -12.65
C LEU A 172 10.85 12.98 -12.11
N PHE A 173 11.72 13.56 -11.27
CA PHE A 173 12.89 12.93 -10.72
C PHE A 173 13.08 13.27 -9.24
N LEU A 174 13.62 12.33 -8.47
CA LEU A 174 14.15 12.56 -7.15
C LEU A 174 15.67 12.73 -7.25
N ASP A 175 16.19 13.87 -6.78
CA ASP A 175 17.62 14.18 -6.86
C ASP A 175 18.44 13.44 -5.78
N HIS A 176 19.34 12.57 -6.21
CA HIS A 176 20.27 11.86 -5.34
C HIS A 176 21.72 12.26 -5.66
N LYS A 177 22.64 12.13 -4.70
CA LYS A 177 24.05 12.50 -4.88
C LYS A 177 24.77 11.80 -6.04
N TYR A 178 24.28 10.64 -6.46
CA TYR A 178 24.87 9.85 -7.55
C TYR A 178 24.03 9.85 -8.83
N GLY A 179 22.94 10.62 -8.90
CA GLY A 179 22.08 10.66 -10.08
C GLY A 179 20.63 11.03 -9.75
N ARG A 180 19.74 10.76 -10.70
CA ARG A 180 18.31 11.05 -10.59
C ARG A 180 17.52 9.76 -10.60
N ILE A 181 16.49 9.67 -9.77
CA ILE A 181 15.55 8.54 -9.76
C ILE A 181 14.23 8.99 -10.36
N ASN A 182 13.81 8.33 -11.44
CA ASN A 182 12.56 8.66 -12.13
C ASN A 182 11.37 8.33 -11.23
N ILE A 183 10.34 9.16 -11.27
CA ILE A 183 9.05 8.88 -10.65
C ILE A 183 7.90 9.11 -11.65
N PHE A 184 6.89 8.26 -11.56
CA PHE A 184 5.76 8.25 -12.49
C PHE A 184 4.45 8.33 -11.73
N TYR A 185 3.55 9.22 -12.12
CA TYR A 185 2.24 9.36 -11.52
C TYR A 185 1.21 9.72 -12.59
N ARG A 186 -0.08 9.54 -12.31
CA ARG A 186 -1.13 9.85 -13.28
C ARG A 186 -1.09 11.34 -13.64
N GLY A 187 -0.98 11.66 -14.92
CA GLY A 187 -0.86 13.04 -15.40
C GLY A 187 0.56 13.61 -15.32
N CYS A 188 1.59 12.78 -15.06
CA CYS A 188 2.97 13.23 -15.22
C CYS A 188 3.27 13.59 -16.68
N LYS A 189 3.97 14.70 -16.90
CA LYS A 189 4.48 15.08 -18.23
C LYS A 189 5.48 14.01 -18.71
N GLU A 190 5.48 13.71 -20.00
CA GLU A 190 6.46 12.79 -20.57
C GLU A 190 7.88 13.32 -20.33
N ALA A 191 8.72 12.52 -19.71
CA ALA A 191 10.14 12.81 -19.55
C ALA A 191 10.88 12.32 -20.80
N CYS A 192 11.15 13.23 -21.75
CA CYS A 192 11.91 13.04 -22.99
C CYS A 192 11.62 11.78 -23.82
N SER A 193 10.99 11.97 -24.98
CA SER A 193 11.11 11.04 -26.12
C SER A 193 12.55 11.04 -26.63
N TYR A 194 13.25 9.91 -26.52
CA TYR A 194 14.50 9.68 -27.26
C TYR A 194 14.21 9.52 -28.76
#